data_AF-C1MM90-F1
#
_entry.id   AF-C1MM90-F1
#
_cell.length_a   1.000
_cell.length_b   1.000
_cell.length_c   1.000
_cell.angle_alpha   90.00
_cell.angle_beta   90.00
_cell.angle_gamma   90.00
#
_symmetry.space_group_name_H-M   'P 1'
#
loop_
_entity.id
_entity.type
_entity.pdbx_description
1 polymer ?
#
loop_
_entity_poly.entity_id
_entity_poly.type
_entity_poly.pdbx_seq_one_letter_code
_entity_poly.pdbx_strand_id
1 'polypeptide(L)'
;MAPSMHALPLVICNMGCEMMYILEQRLRAQSIKPDKAVKVLDDVSRAMFDASFVDELFRPQEMYTESSLKHVFTKLAHASIMRLSESSMGKLFDLMTMGFKYQLTQCLTPTQIVDVTLTHVVTVRSYLTDESVIALLDAFEAKCRDVYGRFTVNEWIDLRADLHDYLKDYRVKVSLFLQAGVQKSDGSFCVP
;
A
#
# COMPACT_ATOMS: atom_id res chain seq x y z
N MET A 1 -6.43 22.75 -9.94
CA MET A 1 -6.55 22.23 -8.55
C MET A 1 -5.13 22.12 -8.02
N ALA A 2 -4.87 22.62 -6.82
CA ALA A 2 -3.60 22.34 -6.16
C ALA A 2 -3.65 20.89 -5.62
N PRO A 3 -2.54 20.13 -5.67
CA PRO A 3 -2.52 18.76 -5.17
C PRO A 3 -2.73 18.72 -3.65
N SER A 4 -3.50 17.74 -3.18
CA SER A 4 -3.60 17.34 -1.78
C SER A 4 -2.24 16.89 -1.29
N MET A 5 -1.76 17.59 -0.27
CA MET A 5 -0.46 17.31 0.35
C MET A 5 -0.49 16.11 1.31
N HIS A 6 -1.59 15.33 1.33
CA HIS A 6 -1.82 14.23 2.26
C HIS A 6 -2.18 12.90 1.57
N ALA A 7 -1.95 12.80 0.25
CA ALA A 7 -2.19 11.57 -0.52
C ALA A 7 -1.12 10.50 -0.28
N LEU A 8 0.14 10.93 -0.06
CA LEU A 8 1.29 10.03 0.01
C LEU A 8 1.19 8.96 1.12
N PRO A 9 0.75 9.25 2.36
CA PRO A 9 0.57 8.22 3.38
C PRO A 9 -0.36 7.09 2.94
N LEU A 10 -1.44 7.41 2.20
CA LEU A 10 -2.38 6.40 1.72
C LEU A 10 -1.74 5.55 0.62
N VAL A 11 -0.98 6.15 -0.31
CA VAL A 11 -0.28 5.38 -1.35
C VAL A 11 0.74 4.44 -0.75
N ILE A 12 1.61 4.93 0.15
CA ILE A 12 2.63 4.11 0.80
C ILE A 12 1.98 2.98 1.61
N CYS A 13 0.94 3.30 2.38
CA CYS A 13 0.27 2.32 3.23
C CYS A 13 -0.41 1.23 2.40
N ASN A 14 -1.28 1.58 1.45
CA ASN A 14 -2.02 0.58 0.69
C ASN A 14 -1.09 -0.28 -0.18
N MET A 15 -0.12 0.33 -0.89
CA MET A 15 0.84 -0.45 -1.68
C MET A 15 1.74 -1.31 -0.79
N GLY A 16 2.13 -0.82 0.39
CA GLY A 16 2.91 -1.60 1.34
C GLY A 16 2.12 -2.76 1.95
N CYS A 17 0.83 -2.59 2.23
CA CYS A 17 -0.02 -3.68 2.68
C CYS A 17 -0.24 -4.72 1.55
N GLU A 18 -0.45 -4.29 0.31
CA GLU A 18 -0.43 -5.20 -0.85
C GLU A 18 0.90 -5.96 -0.96
N MET A 19 2.04 -5.31 -0.66
CA MET A 19 3.34 -5.99 -0.57
C MET A 19 3.27 -7.13 0.42
N MET A 20 2.79 -6.85 1.63
CA MET A 20 2.72 -7.80 2.73
C MET A 20 1.82 -8.99 2.39
N TYR A 21 0.68 -8.76 1.72
CA TYR A 21 -0.19 -9.83 1.23
C TYR A 21 0.53 -10.73 0.23
N ILE A 22 1.21 -10.14 -0.75
CA ILE A 22 1.92 -10.91 -1.76
C ILE A 22 3.09 -11.67 -1.14
N LEU A 23 3.79 -11.09 -0.17
CA LEU A 23 4.88 -11.74 0.53
C LEU A 23 4.38 -12.90 1.41
N GLU A 24 3.33 -12.70 2.21
CA GLU A 24 2.70 -13.76 3.01
C GLU A 24 2.29 -14.94 2.12
N GLN A 25 1.58 -14.66 1.03
CA GLN A 25 1.13 -15.70 0.10
C GLN A 25 2.29 -16.46 -0.53
N ARG A 26 3.37 -15.77 -0.91
CA ARG A 26 4.58 -16.40 -1.47
C ARG A 26 5.32 -17.25 -0.45
N LEU A 27 5.49 -16.74 0.77
CA LEU A 27 6.14 -17.48 1.86
C LEU A 27 5.35 -18.76 2.18
N ARG A 28 4.02 -18.68 2.21
CA ARG A 28 3.13 -19.83 2.39
C ARG A 28 3.23 -20.81 1.23
N ALA A 29 3.18 -20.35 -0.02
CA ALA A 29 3.27 -21.20 -1.21
C ALA A 29 4.61 -21.94 -1.30
N GLN A 30 5.70 -21.35 -0.79
CA GLN A 30 7.02 -21.97 -0.71
C GLN A 30 7.20 -22.85 0.54
N SER A 31 6.17 -23.00 1.38
CA SER A 31 6.23 -23.76 2.63
C SER A 31 7.38 -23.32 3.55
N ILE A 32 7.64 -22.02 3.61
CA ILE A 32 8.61 -21.46 4.54
C ILE A 32 8.14 -21.72 5.97
N LYS A 33 9.07 -22.07 6.86
CA LYS A 33 8.76 -22.32 8.28
C LYS A 33 8.00 -21.12 8.88
N PRO A 34 6.90 -21.34 9.63
CA PRO A 34 6.07 -20.26 10.16
C PRO A 34 6.86 -19.16 10.88
N ASP A 35 7.76 -19.53 11.79
CA ASP A 35 8.58 -18.56 12.54
C ASP A 35 9.44 -17.66 11.63
N LYS A 36 9.95 -18.20 10.52
CA LYS A 36 10.72 -17.43 9.56
C LYS A 36 9.83 -16.54 8.69
N ALA A 37 8.65 -17.03 8.33
CA ALA A 37 7.69 -16.25 7.54
C ALA A 37 7.19 -15.06 8.36
N VAL A 38 6.77 -15.29 9.61
CA VAL A 38 6.35 -14.23 10.54
C VAL A 38 7.47 -13.23 10.75
N LYS A 39 8.71 -13.67 10.99
CA LYS A 39 9.85 -12.77 11.12
C LYS A 39 10.06 -11.86 9.90
N VAL A 40 9.90 -12.39 8.69
CA VAL A 40 10.00 -11.57 7.46
C VAL A 40 8.92 -10.49 7.46
N LEU A 41 7.68 -10.82 7.83
CA LEU A 41 6.58 -9.86 7.90
C LEU A 41 6.81 -8.84 9.03
N ASP A 42 7.21 -9.27 10.23
CA ASP A 42 7.54 -8.37 11.33
C ASP A 42 8.66 -7.37 10.95
N ASP A 43 9.73 -7.83 10.30
CA ASP A 43 10.85 -6.98 9.88
C ASP A 43 10.42 -5.92 8.84
N VAL A 44 9.60 -6.30 7.85
CA VAL A 44 9.09 -5.37 6.83
C VAL A 44 8.08 -4.39 7.44
N SER A 45 7.15 -4.88 8.26
CA SER A 45 6.19 -4.03 8.99
C SER A 45 6.89 -3.03 9.91
N ARG A 46 7.93 -3.45 10.63
CA ARG A 46 8.70 -2.54 11.50
C ARG A 46 9.32 -1.40 10.70
N ALA A 47 9.90 -1.69 9.53
CA ALA A 47 10.48 -0.66 8.68
C ALA A 47 9.42 0.26 8.06
N MET A 48 8.27 -0.30 7.69
CA MET A 48 7.17 0.43 7.04
C MET A 48 6.41 1.34 8.00
N PHE A 49 6.25 0.94 9.26
CA PHE A 49 5.53 1.68 10.29
C PHE A 49 6.46 2.32 11.33
N ASP A 50 7.76 2.42 11.04
CA ASP A 50 8.71 3.13 11.90
C ASP A 50 8.22 4.57 12.16
N ALA A 51 8.30 5.01 13.42
CA ALA A 51 7.74 6.29 13.84
C ALA A 51 8.34 7.47 13.07
N SER A 52 9.65 7.47 12.81
CA SER A 52 10.30 8.57 12.08
C SER A 52 9.90 8.62 10.62
N PHE A 53 9.76 7.44 10.00
CA PHE A 53 9.29 7.32 8.62
C PHE A 53 7.83 7.75 8.50
N VAL A 54 6.94 7.27 9.39
CA VAL A 54 5.53 7.66 9.45
C VAL A 54 5.38 9.16 9.75
N ASP A 55 6.21 9.72 10.62
CA ASP A 55 6.20 11.16 10.88
C ASP A 55 6.57 11.98 9.65
N GLU A 56 7.55 11.55 8.88
CA GLU A 56 7.91 12.20 7.62
C GLU A 56 6.80 12.05 6.58
N LEU A 57 6.21 10.86 6.42
CA LEU A 57 5.15 10.61 5.43
C LEU A 57 3.93 11.52 5.62
N PHE A 58 3.52 11.75 6.87
CA PHE A 58 2.35 12.56 7.19
C PHE A 58 2.59 14.06 7.17
N ARG A 59 3.82 14.53 6.91
CA ARG A 59 4.03 15.94 6.62
C ARG A 59 3.36 16.30 5.30
N PRO A 60 2.72 17.48 5.20
CA PRO A 60 2.19 17.98 3.94
C PRO A 60 3.29 18.00 2.86
N GLN A 61 3.19 17.15 1.85
CA GLN A 61 4.18 17.02 0.79
C GLN A 61 3.59 16.52 -0.52
N GLU A 62 4.32 16.76 -1.61
CA GLU A 62 3.97 16.25 -2.93
C GLU A 62 4.15 14.73 -3.04
N MET A 63 3.45 14.15 -4.01
CA MET A 63 3.57 12.73 -4.33
C MET A 63 4.98 12.38 -4.83
N TYR A 64 5.49 11.23 -4.39
CA TYR A 64 6.75 10.71 -4.90
C TYR A 64 6.65 10.33 -6.37
N THR A 65 7.72 10.54 -7.14
CA THR A 65 7.84 9.96 -8.48
C THR A 65 7.81 8.43 -8.41
N GLU A 66 7.42 7.76 -9.50
CA GLU A 66 7.41 6.29 -9.57
C GLU A 66 8.79 5.69 -9.20
N SER A 67 9.88 6.31 -9.68
CA SER A 67 11.25 5.88 -9.37
C SER A 67 11.56 5.99 -7.87
N SER A 68 11.21 7.12 -7.25
CA SER A 68 11.39 7.33 -5.80
C SER A 68 10.56 6.33 -5.00
N LEU A 69 9.31 6.10 -5.40
CA LEU A 69 8.40 5.17 -4.74
C LEU A 69 8.92 3.72 -4.83
N LYS A 70 9.39 3.31 -6.01
CA LYS A 70 9.99 2.00 -6.24
C LYS A 70 11.27 1.80 -5.42
N HIS A 71 12.07 2.85 -5.25
CA HIS A 71 13.25 2.82 -4.37
C HIS A 71 12.87 2.61 -2.90
N VAL A 72 11.84 3.31 -2.41
CA VAL A 72 11.30 3.12 -1.06
C VAL A 72 10.85 1.67 -0.86
N PHE A 73 10.02 1.13 -1.75
CA PHE A 73 9.55 -0.26 -1.62
C PHE A 73 10.64 -1.31 -1.77
N THR A 74 11.67 -1.03 -2.58
CA THR A 74 12.84 -1.93 -2.68
C THR A 74 13.57 -2.01 -1.34
N LYS A 75 13.78 -0.86 -0.68
CA LYS A 75 14.37 -0.81 0.66
C LYS A 75 13.51 -1.52 1.70
N LEU A 76 12.20 -1.30 1.69
CA LEU A 76 11.27 -1.96 2.62
C LEU A 76 11.28 -3.48 2.45
N ALA A 77 11.17 -3.99 1.22
CA ALA A 77 11.19 -5.42 0.96
C ALA A 77 12.50 -6.10 1.41
N HIS A 78 13.62 -5.38 1.30
CA HIS A 78 14.95 -5.84 1.72
C HIS A 78 15.32 -5.46 3.16
N ALA A 79 14.40 -4.89 3.94
CA ALA A 79 14.59 -4.69 5.37
C ALA A 79 14.63 -6.02 6.13
N SER A 80 13.95 -7.03 5.60
CA SER A 80 14.01 -8.42 6.08
C SER A 80 15.21 -9.18 5.50
N ILE A 81 15.42 -10.40 5.99
CA ILE A 81 16.40 -11.34 5.44
C ILE A 81 16.11 -11.77 3.99
N MET A 82 14.87 -11.60 3.52
CA MET A 82 14.45 -12.02 2.18
C MET A 82 15.14 -11.18 1.10
N ARG A 83 15.75 -11.85 0.11
CA ARG A 83 16.40 -11.20 -1.03
C ARG A 83 15.60 -11.43 -2.30
N LEU A 84 14.91 -10.38 -2.77
CA LEU A 84 14.24 -10.38 -4.07
C LEU A 84 15.21 -9.98 -5.18
N SER A 85 15.19 -10.68 -6.31
CA SER A 85 15.87 -10.23 -7.53
C SER A 85 15.21 -8.97 -8.10
N GLU A 86 15.94 -8.20 -8.91
CA GLU A 86 15.41 -7.00 -9.56
C GLU A 86 14.13 -7.27 -10.36
N SER A 87 14.10 -8.37 -11.13
CA SER A 87 12.92 -8.80 -11.87
C SER A 87 11.73 -9.12 -10.94
N SER A 88 12.00 -9.76 -9.80
CA SER A 88 10.96 -10.10 -8.81
C SER A 88 10.43 -8.86 -8.10
N MET A 89 11.30 -7.89 -7.83
CA MET A 89 10.92 -6.61 -7.22
C MET A 89 10.09 -5.76 -8.19
N GLY A 90 10.44 -5.72 -9.49
CA GLY A 90 9.64 -5.07 -10.53
C GLY A 90 8.23 -5.65 -10.60
N LYS A 91 8.10 -6.98 -10.71
CA LYS A 91 6.79 -7.65 -10.70
C LYS A 91 6.01 -7.40 -9.41
N LEU A 92 6.68 -7.36 -8.26
CA LEU A 92 6.03 -7.04 -6.99
C LEU A 92 5.47 -5.62 -7.03
N PHE A 93 6.25 -4.64 -7.49
CA PHE A 93 5.81 -3.25 -7.65
C PHE A 93 4.59 -3.12 -8.56
N ASP A 94 4.61 -3.78 -9.71
CA ASP A 94 3.48 -3.79 -10.64
C ASP A 94 2.21 -4.33 -9.99
N LEU A 95 2.30 -5.45 -9.27
CA LEU A 95 1.18 -6.09 -8.60
C LEU A 95 0.59 -5.22 -7.48
N MET A 96 1.44 -4.65 -6.63
CA MET A 96 1.02 -3.77 -5.53
C MET A 96 0.31 -2.52 -6.06
N THR A 97 0.88 -1.90 -7.09
CA THR A 97 0.33 -0.70 -7.70
C THR A 97 -1.03 -0.98 -8.33
N MET A 98 -1.13 -2.08 -9.09
CA MET A 98 -2.40 -2.45 -9.74
C MET A 98 -3.45 -2.93 -8.72
N GLY A 99 -3.06 -3.59 -7.63
CA GLY A 99 -3.95 -3.98 -6.54
C GLY A 99 -4.59 -2.78 -5.86
N PHE A 100 -3.77 -1.80 -5.44
CA PHE A 100 -4.28 -0.56 -4.86
C PHE A 100 -5.12 0.24 -5.86
N LYS A 101 -4.66 0.38 -7.11
CA LYS A 101 -5.43 1.06 -8.16
C LYS A 101 -6.81 0.44 -8.35
N TYR A 102 -6.91 -0.88 -8.35
CA TYR A 102 -8.20 -1.57 -8.44
C TYR A 102 -9.10 -1.19 -7.26
N GLN A 103 -8.65 -1.32 -6.02
CA GLN A 103 -9.44 -0.98 -4.83
C GLN A 103 -9.89 0.49 -4.82
N LEU A 104 -9.03 1.40 -5.28
CA LEU A 104 -9.38 2.81 -5.42
C LEU A 104 -10.53 3.02 -6.42
N THR A 105 -10.56 2.28 -7.54
CA THR A 105 -11.68 2.36 -8.50
C THR A 105 -13.00 1.81 -7.95
N GLN A 106 -12.95 0.96 -6.92
CA GLN A 106 -14.13 0.41 -6.27
C GLN A 106 -14.68 1.31 -5.14
N CYS A 107 -13.96 2.38 -4.77
CA CYS A 107 -14.45 3.34 -3.79
C CYS A 107 -15.54 4.23 -4.41
N LEU A 108 -16.77 4.11 -3.88
CA LEU A 108 -17.92 4.93 -4.29
C LEU A 108 -17.82 6.33 -3.69
N THR A 109 -17.42 6.45 -2.42
CA THR A 109 -17.19 7.73 -1.76
C THR A 109 -15.70 7.95 -1.44
N PRO A 110 -15.21 9.21 -1.38
CA PRO A 110 -13.80 9.47 -1.04
C PRO A 110 -13.39 8.94 0.34
N THR A 111 -14.31 8.95 1.31
CA THR A 111 -14.04 8.45 2.68
C THR A 111 -13.70 6.97 2.71
N GLN A 112 -14.26 6.18 1.79
CA GLN A 112 -13.97 4.74 1.67
C GLN A 112 -12.50 4.45 1.37
N ILE A 113 -11.75 5.41 0.82
CA ILE A 113 -10.31 5.24 0.56
C ILE A 113 -9.56 5.02 1.88
N VAL A 114 -9.93 5.76 2.93
CA VAL A 114 -9.34 5.56 4.26
C VAL A 114 -9.89 4.31 4.92
N ASP A 115 -11.17 3.96 4.73
CA ASP A 115 -11.71 2.70 5.23
C ASP A 115 -10.98 1.48 4.65
N VAL A 116 -10.65 1.50 3.36
CA VAL A 116 -9.80 0.49 2.72
C VAL A 116 -8.43 0.47 3.38
N THR A 117 -7.79 1.64 3.54
CA THR A 117 -6.46 1.75 4.17
C THR A 117 -6.44 1.17 5.58
N LEU A 118 -7.45 1.47 6.40
CA LEU A 118 -7.54 0.97 7.78
C LEU A 118 -7.86 -0.53 7.81
N THR A 119 -8.69 -1.01 6.89
CA THR A 119 -8.92 -2.46 6.71
C THR A 119 -7.62 -3.18 6.36
N HIS A 120 -6.77 -2.55 5.54
CA HIS A 120 -5.47 -3.08 5.18
C HIS A 120 -4.57 -3.24 6.40
N VAL A 121 -4.45 -2.19 7.21
CA VAL A 121 -3.66 -2.17 8.46
C VAL A 121 -4.14 -3.26 9.42
N VAL A 122 -5.45 -3.37 9.65
CA VAL A 122 -6.03 -4.42 10.50
C VAL A 122 -5.71 -5.83 9.98
N THR A 123 -5.79 -6.02 8.67
CA THR A 123 -5.47 -7.32 8.06
C THR A 123 -3.98 -7.64 8.21
N VAL A 124 -3.08 -6.69 7.95
CA VAL A 124 -1.64 -6.89 8.14
C VAL A 124 -1.31 -7.18 9.61
N ARG A 125 -1.95 -6.50 10.55
CA ARG A 125 -1.81 -6.78 12.00
C ARG A 125 -2.05 -8.26 12.32
N SER A 126 -2.99 -8.92 11.65
CA SER A 126 -3.29 -10.34 11.88
C SER A 126 -2.16 -11.31 11.51
N TYR A 127 -1.17 -10.86 10.73
CA TYR A 127 0.01 -11.66 10.38
C TYR A 127 1.17 -11.51 11.35
N LEU A 128 1.11 -10.52 12.24
CA LEU A 128 2.22 -10.13 13.11
C LEU A 128 2.07 -10.77 14.49
N THR A 129 3.21 -11.00 15.13
CA THR A 129 3.25 -11.55 16.51
C THR A 129 4.05 -10.68 17.47
N ASP A 130 4.88 -9.78 16.95
CA ASP A 130 5.65 -8.85 17.78
C ASP A 130 4.78 -7.67 18.22
N GLU A 131 4.45 -7.62 19.51
CA GLU A 131 3.67 -6.55 20.15
C GLU A 131 4.24 -5.15 19.92
N SER A 132 5.57 -5.01 19.80
CA SER A 132 6.21 -3.72 19.51
C SER A 132 5.90 -3.25 18.09
N VAL A 133 5.78 -4.17 17.13
CA VAL A 133 5.41 -3.85 15.75
C VAL A 133 3.91 -3.59 15.65
N ILE A 134 3.09 -4.39 16.35
CA ILE A 134 1.64 -4.17 16.43
C ILE A 134 1.33 -2.75 16.97
N ALA A 135 2.06 -2.29 17.99
CA ALA A 135 1.92 -0.94 18.52
C ALA A 135 2.23 0.17 17.48
N LEU A 136 3.14 -0.08 16.53
CA LEU A 136 3.42 0.85 15.43
C LEU A 136 2.24 0.96 14.46
N LEU A 137 1.59 -0.17 14.15
CA LEU A 137 0.38 -0.19 13.32
C LEU A 137 -0.78 0.54 14.03
N ASP A 138 -0.95 0.34 15.33
CA ASP A 138 -1.95 1.03 16.14
C ASP A 138 -1.72 2.55 16.15
N ALA A 139 -0.46 2.98 16.27
CA ALA A 139 -0.10 4.40 16.19
C ALA A 139 -0.37 4.98 14.79
N PHE A 140 -0.05 4.24 13.72
CA PHE A 140 -0.36 4.64 12.35
C PHE A 140 -1.87 4.77 12.12
N GLU A 141 -2.67 3.78 12.56
CA GLU A 141 -4.13 3.84 12.48
C GLU A 141 -4.67 5.08 13.21
N ALA A 142 -4.23 5.32 14.45
CA ALA A 142 -4.66 6.49 15.22
C ALA A 142 -4.33 7.80 14.48
N LYS A 143 -3.15 7.88 13.87
CA LYS A 143 -2.71 9.05 13.10
C LYS A 143 -3.53 9.25 11.81
N CYS A 144 -3.84 8.18 11.09
CA CYS A 144 -4.77 8.22 9.95
C CYS A 144 -6.13 8.79 10.38
N ARG A 145 -6.71 8.27 11.47
CA ARG A 145 -8.01 8.73 11.96
C ARG A 145 -7.97 10.20 12.38
N ASP A 146 -6.88 10.64 13.01
CA ASP A 146 -6.71 12.04 13.45
C ASP A 146 -6.61 13.02 12.27
N VAL A 147 -5.81 12.68 11.24
CA VAL A 147 -5.60 13.55 10.08
C VAL A 147 -6.82 13.55 9.16
N TYR A 148 -7.25 12.38 8.69
CA TYR A 148 -8.34 12.28 7.71
C TYR A 148 -9.71 12.48 8.34
N GLY A 149 -9.87 12.27 9.65
CA GLY A 149 -11.11 12.57 10.37
C GLY A 149 -11.45 14.06 10.43
N ARG A 150 -10.48 14.94 10.17
CA ARG A 150 -10.66 16.39 10.12
C ARG A 150 -10.89 16.95 8.72
N PHE A 151 -10.85 16.11 7.69
CA PHE A 151 -11.01 16.55 6.31
C PHE A 151 -12.40 17.08 6.03
N THR A 152 -12.45 18.22 5.36
CA THR A 152 -13.63 18.77 4.71
C THR A 152 -13.98 18.00 3.44
N VAL A 153 -15.19 18.21 2.93
CA VAL A 153 -15.65 17.58 1.67
C VAL A 153 -14.73 17.91 0.49
N ASN A 154 -14.21 19.13 0.42
CA ASN A 154 -13.32 19.53 -0.67
C ASN A 154 -11.97 18.82 -0.58
N GLU A 155 -11.37 18.74 0.60
CA GLU A 155 -10.10 18.02 0.80
C GLU A 155 -10.22 16.54 0.45
N TRP A 156 -11.39 15.94 0.72
CA TRP A 156 -11.70 14.58 0.29
C TRP A 156 -11.78 14.43 -1.24
N ILE A 157 -12.40 15.39 -1.92
CA ILE A 157 -12.49 15.39 -3.38
C ILE A 157 -11.10 15.57 -3.99
N ASP A 158 -10.31 16.52 -3.49
CA ASP A 158 -8.95 16.78 -3.93
C ASP A 158 -8.07 15.53 -3.76
N LEU A 159 -8.07 14.94 -2.55
CA LEU A 159 -7.36 13.70 -2.25
C LEU A 159 -7.71 12.57 -3.24
N ARG A 160 -9.00 12.35 -3.50
CA ARG A 160 -9.44 11.33 -4.45
C ARG A 160 -8.95 11.64 -5.86
N ALA A 161 -9.02 12.90 -6.29
CA ALA A 161 -8.56 13.31 -7.60
C ALA A 161 -7.06 13.06 -7.77
N ASP A 162 -6.24 13.41 -6.77
CA ASP A 162 -4.79 13.21 -6.83
C ASP A 162 -4.40 11.73 -6.88
N LEU A 163 -5.07 10.88 -6.08
CA LEU A 163 -4.83 9.44 -6.10
C LEU A 163 -5.17 8.82 -7.46
N HIS A 164 -6.29 9.23 -8.07
CA HIS A 164 -6.65 8.79 -9.41
C HIS A 164 -5.67 9.32 -10.45
N ASP A 165 -5.28 10.60 -10.37
CA ASP A 165 -4.35 11.21 -11.30
C ASP A 165 -2.97 10.53 -11.26
N TYR A 166 -2.50 10.25 -10.06
CA TYR A 166 -1.24 9.56 -9.80
C TYR A 166 -1.18 8.16 -10.42
N LEU A 167 -2.31 7.42 -10.40
CA LEU A 167 -2.37 6.03 -10.85
C LEU A 167 -2.91 5.87 -12.27
N LYS A 168 -3.49 6.89 -12.91
CA LYS A 168 -4.28 6.76 -14.15
C LYS A 168 -3.51 6.08 -15.30
N ASP A 169 -2.24 6.45 -15.47
CA ASP A 169 -1.41 6.01 -16.60
C ASP A 169 -0.69 4.69 -16.35
N TYR A 170 -0.71 4.19 -15.11
CA TYR A 170 -0.13 2.91 -14.78
C TYR A 170 -1.01 1.75 -15.29
N ARG A 171 -0.62 1.10 -16.39
CA ARG A 171 -1.43 0.10 -17.11
C ARG A 171 -0.67 -1.22 -17.33
N VAL A 172 -0.35 -1.89 -16.23
CA VAL A 172 0.28 -3.21 -16.27
C VAL A 172 -0.77 -4.32 -16.25
N LYS A 173 -0.61 -5.31 -17.13
CA LYS A 173 -1.51 -6.47 -17.20
C LYS A 173 -1.25 -7.42 -16.05
N VAL A 174 -2.30 -7.73 -15.28
CA VAL A 174 -2.24 -8.69 -14.18
C VAL A 174 -3.15 -9.86 -14.52
N SER A 175 -2.57 -11.07 -14.59
CA SER A 175 -3.28 -12.28 -15.02
C SER A 175 -4.53 -12.56 -14.19
N LEU A 176 -4.46 -12.37 -12.87
CA LEU A 176 -5.60 -12.56 -11.98
C LEU A 176 -6.78 -11.62 -12.31
N PHE A 177 -6.50 -10.35 -12.60
CA PHE A 177 -7.54 -9.37 -12.94
C PHE A 177 -8.12 -9.58 -14.33
N LEU A 178 -7.28 -10.01 -15.29
CA LEU A 178 -7.74 -10.41 -16.62
C LEU A 178 -8.68 -11.63 -16.54
N GLN A 179 -8.31 -12.63 -15.74
CA GLN A 179 -9.11 -13.85 -15.55
C GLN A 179 -10.44 -13.57 -14.83
N ALA A 180 -10.44 -12.62 -13.88
CA ALA A 180 -11.65 -12.18 -13.19
C ALA A 180 -12.55 -11.27 -14.05
N GLY A 181 -12.12 -10.88 -15.27
CA GLY A 181 -12.89 -10.00 -16.15
C GLY A 181 -12.95 -8.54 -15.71
N VAL A 182 -12.20 -8.16 -14.67
CA VAL A 182 -12.18 -6.79 -14.13
C VAL A 182 -11.15 -5.90 -14.82
N GLN A 183 -10.21 -6.49 -15.58
CA GLN A 183 -9.21 -5.77 -16.36
C GLN A 183 -9.35 -6.07 -17.86
N LYS A 184 -9.14 -5.05 -18.69
CA LYS A 184 -9.10 -5.16 -20.16
C LYS A 184 -7.72 -5.60 -20.65
N SER A 185 -7.65 -6.06 -21.90
CA SER A 185 -6.40 -6.50 -22.53
C SER A 185 -5.37 -5.38 -22.72
N ASP A 186 -5.76 -4.11 -22.60
CA ASP A 186 -4.89 -2.93 -22.63
C ASP A 186 -4.34 -2.54 -21.24
N GLY A 187 -4.68 -3.30 -20.18
CA GLY A 187 -4.23 -3.06 -18.81
C GLY A 187 -5.10 -2.08 -18.02
N SER A 188 -6.12 -1.47 -18.62
CA SER A 188 -7.07 -0.62 -17.90
C SER A 188 -8.13 -1.45 -17.14
N PHE A 189 -8.64 -0.91 -16.04
CA PHE A 189 -9.74 -1.55 -15.30
C PHE A 189 -11.10 -1.23 -15.91
N CYS A 190 -12.02 -2.18 -15.81
CA CYS A 190 -13.44 -1.98 -16.01
C CYS A 190 -13.99 -1.23 -14.79
N VAL A 191 -14.31 0.06 -14.96
CA VAL A 191 -14.91 0.87 -13.88
C VAL A 191 -16.40 0.51 -13.78
N PRO A 192 -16.96 0.34 -12.57
CA PRO A 192 -18.39 0.13 -12.35
C PRO A 192 -19.27 1.24 -12.94
#